data_AF-A0A6C0L6E3-F1
#
_entry.id   AF-A0A6C0L6E3-F1
#
_cell.length_a   1.000
_cell.length_b   1.000
_cell.length_c   1.000
_cell.angle_alpha   90.00
_cell.angle_beta   90.00
_cell.angle_gamma   90.00
#
_symmetry.space_group_name_H-M   'P 1'
#
loop_
_entity.id
_entity.type
_entity.pdbx_description
1 polymer ?
#
loop_
_entity_poly.entity_id
_entity_poly.type
_entity_poly.pdbx_seq_one_letter_code
_entity_poly.pdbx_strand_id
1 'polypeptide(L)'
;MTKKLPLRNHRHTLDRVSQTIGRVSPNLGKLSPTVILIDNGKARCQYEATCLHAPVNGEAFCKEHMDKNKYPFKTILSGSEPPYTPDVWNADPFIQKVHNCFAYALNIVSNSLAEECRTKKECNTHQPGEHAKWLPMDEKTCPNLIGRILGDDAYIPIGYEEQCPKGTSMVAFIIDTKRDYHVLRLDNTHYFSHKGGQGPVTDKDAKGNRIADVRLANFDYSKKGDQLYYNHFCGYFCISRSKVHAAVSRGGYKPSGYKPRSRRTRRVRHFRRLTRGSKTKLRLRRSGN
;
A
#
# COMPACT_ATOMS: atom_id res chain seq x y z
N MET A 1 -9.38 -47.66 -39.83
CA MET A 1 -8.18 -47.63 -38.96
C MET A 1 -8.14 -46.30 -38.22
N THR A 2 -8.67 -46.24 -37.01
CA THR A 2 -8.68 -45.05 -36.14
C THR A 2 -7.68 -45.25 -35.01
N LYS A 3 -6.57 -44.50 -35.02
CA LYS A 3 -5.59 -44.51 -33.92
C LYS A 3 -6.05 -43.55 -32.82
N LYS A 4 -6.35 -44.09 -31.63
CA LYS A 4 -6.53 -43.33 -30.39
C LYS A 4 -5.17 -42.80 -29.90
N LEU A 5 -5.09 -41.52 -29.56
CA LEU A 5 -3.98 -40.92 -28.81
C LEU A 5 -4.23 -41.09 -27.29
N PRO A 6 -3.18 -41.31 -26.46
CA PRO A 6 -3.34 -41.60 -25.05
C PRO A 6 -3.53 -40.31 -24.21
N LEU A 7 -4.47 -40.36 -23.27
CA LEU A 7 -4.67 -39.35 -22.24
C LEU A 7 -3.45 -39.32 -21.30
N ARG A 8 -2.75 -38.17 -21.24
CA ARG A 8 -1.62 -37.96 -20.33
C ARG A 8 -2.13 -37.42 -18.99
N ASN A 9 -1.78 -38.12 -17.92
CA ASN A 9 -2.17 -37.87 -16.53
C ASN A 9 -1.81 -36.44 -16.06
N HIS A 10 -2.81 -35.60 -15.80
CA HIS A 10 -2.71 -34.23 -15.30
C HIS A 10 -2.34 -34.10 -13.80
N ARG A 11 -2.06 -35.19 -13.09
CA ARG A 11 -1.79 -35.16 -11.64
C ARG A 11 -0.39 -34.71 -11.25
N HIS A 12 0.62 -34.86 -12.11
CA HIS A 12 2.02 -34.55 -11.74
C HIS A 12 2.42 -33.08 -11.91
N THR A 13 1.60 -32.26 -12.57
CA THR A 13 1.90 -30.83 -12.79
C THR A 13 1.47 -29.94 -11.62
N LEU A 14 0.49 -30.37 -10.81
CA LEU A 14 0.01 -29.60 -9.65
C LEU A 14 0.99 -29.65 -8.47
N ASP A 15 1.67 -30.78 -8.26
CA ASP A 15 2.63 -30.94 -7.15
C ASP A 15 3.90 -30.10 -7.33
N ARG A 16 4.34 -29.86 -8.58
CA ARG A 16 5.49 -28.97 -8.86
C ARG A 16 5.15 -27.49 -8.65
N VAL A 17 3.92 -27.07 -8.90
CA VAL A 17 3.48 -25.69 -8.61
C VAL A 17 3.43 -25.47 -7.10
N SER A 18 2.91 -26.44 -6.34
CA SER A 18 2.83 -26.39 -4.87
C SER A 18 4.21 -26.28 -4.20
N GLN A 19 5.22 -27.01 -4.69
CA GLN A 19 6.58 -26.96 -4.12
C GLN A 19 7.37 -25.69 -4.48
N THR A 20 7.00 -24.98 -5.56
CA THR A 20 7.69 -23.75 -5.97
C THR A 20 7.12 -22.51 -5.27
N ILE A 21 5.84 -22.52 -4.90
CA ILE A 21 5.16 -21.42 -4.18
C ILE A 21 5.68 -21.30 -2.74
N GLY A 22 6.09 -22.40 -2.10
CA GLY A 22 6.63 -22.41 -0.74
C GLY A 22 7.95 -21.66 -0.53
N ARG A 23 8.61 -21.20 -1.60
CA ARG A 23 9.87 -20.42 -1.52
C ARG A 23 9.68 -18.91 -1.74
N VAL A 24 8.48 -18.44 -2.08
CA VAL A 24 8.28 -17.07 -2.58
C VAL A 24 7.86 -16.08 -1.49
N SER A 25 7.19 -16.50 -0.42
CA SER A 25 6.95 -15.62 0.73
C SER A 25 6.40 -16.40 1.93
N PRO A 26 7.05 -16.39 3.12
CA PRO A 26 6.54 -17.08 4.31
C PRO A 26 5.21 -16.51 4.85
N ASN A 27 4.64 -15.47 4.22
CA ASN A 27 3.45 -14.76 4.69
C ASN A 27 2.16 -15.07 3.91
N LEU A 28 2.18 -15.97 2.91
CA LEU A 28 0.95 -16.32 2.17
C LEU A 28 -0.14 -16.96 3.05
N GLY A 29 0.24 -17.62 4.15
CA GLY A 29 -0.69 -18.24 5.10
C GLY A 29 -1.58 -17.28 5.89
N LYS A 30 -1.39 -15.96 5.75
CA LYS A 30 -2.26 -14.93 6.37
C LYS A 30 -3.47 -14.56 5.52
N LEU A 31 -3.54 -14.98 4.25
CA LEU A 31 -4.70 -14.75 3.41
C LEU A 31 -5.78 -15.79 3.74
N SER A 32 -6.78 -15.39 4.53
CA SER A 32 -7.95 -16.23 4.79
C SER A 32 -8.72 -16.51 3.49
N PRO A 33 -9.14 -17.77 3.22
CA PRO A 33 -9.96 -18.09 2.06
C PRO A 33 -11.39 -17.50 2.17
N THR A 34 -11.78 -16.98 3.33
CA THR A 34 -13.08 -16.34 3.52
C THR A 34 -13.06 -14.93 2.97
N VAL A 35 -13.84 -14.71 1.91
CA VAL A 35 -14.16 -13.36 1.41
C VAL A 35 -14.84 -12.57 2.53
N ILE A 36 -14.23 -11.45 2.92
CA ILE A 36 -14.86 -10.50 3.84
C ILE A 36 -15.75 -9.58 3.03
N LEU A 37 -17.04 -9.51 3.39
CA LEU A 37 -17.97 -8.59 2.76
C LEU A 37 -18.03 -7.27 3.53
N ILE A 38 -18.03 -6.16 2.80
CA ILE A 38 -18.22 -4.82 3.36
C ILE A 38 -19.72 -4.56 3.45
N ASP A 39 -20.19 -4.20 4.65
CA ASP A 39 -21.57 -3.75 4.86
C ASP A 39 -21.73 -2.29 4.44
N ASN A 40 -22.28 -2.09 3.25
CA ASN A 40 -22.58 -0.78 2.69
C ASN A 40 -23.93 -0.19 3.20
N GLY A 41 -24.46 -0.68 4.31
CA GLY A 41 -25.68 -0.21 4.96
C GLY A 41 -25.54 1.16 5.64
N LYS A 42 -25.97 1.24 6.90
CA LYS A 42 -25.88 2.50 7.67
C LYS A 42 -24.43 2.77 8.06
N ALA A 43 -24.03 4.04 8.02
CA ALA A 43 -22.72 4.45 8.50
C ALA A 43 -22.57 4.06 9.98
N ARG A 44 -21.42 3.47 10.30
CA ARG A 44 -21.10 2.98 11.64
C ARG A 44 -19.70 3.44 12.06
N CYS A 45 -19.49 3.48 13.37
CA CYS A 45 -18.19 3.72 13.96
C CYS A 45 -17.19 2.65 13.50
N GLN A 46 -15.99 3.10 13.11
CA GLN A 46 -14.92 2.26 12.59
C GLN A 46 -13.84 1.96 13.64
N TYR A 47 -14.14 2.17 14.93
CA TYR A 47 -13.22 1.88 16.03
C TYR A 47 -12.98 0.37 16.16
N GLU A 48 -14.05 -0.41 16.12
CA GLU A 48 -14.05 -1.87 16.21
C GLU A 48 -15.30 -2.44 15.53
N ALA A 49 -15.21 -3.69 15.08
CA ALA A 49 -16.32 -4.36 14.39
C ALA A 49 -17.55 -4.62 15.29
N THR A 50 -17.43 -4.45 16.60
CA THR A 50 -18.52 -4.57 17.58
C THR A 50 -19.24 -3.24 17.86
N CYS A 51 -18.64 -2.10 17.55
CA CYS A 51 -19.28 -0.80 17.77
C CYS A 51 -20.32 -0.49 16.68
N LEU A 52 -21.59 -0.45 17.08
CA LEU A 52 -22.72 -0.17 16.18
C LEU A 52 -23.20 1.28 16.21
N HIS A 53 -22.55 2.13 17.00
CA HIS A 53 -22.89 3.55 17.10
C HIS A 53 -22.63 4.25 15.77
N ALA A 54 -23.50 5.20 15.42
CA ALA A 54 -23.29 6.05 14.26
C ALA A 54 -22.05 6.94 14.45
N PRO A 55 -21.26 7.19 13.39
CA PRO A 55 -20.15 8.11 13.46
C PRO A 55 -20.65 9.55 13.64
N VAL A 56 -19.80 10.39 14.21
CA VAL A 56 -19.97 11.84 14.14
C VAL A 56 -19.90 12.26 12.68
N ASN A 57 -20.73 13.23 12.29
CA ASN A 57 -20.83 13.67 10.89
C ASN A 57 -19.47 14.00 10.29
N GLY A 58 -19.11 13.32 9.20
CA GLY A 58 -17.87 13.53 8.47
C GLY A 58 -16.63 12.84 9.06
N GLU A 59 -16.77 12.14 10.18
CA GLU A 59 -15.69 11.43 10.88
C GLU A 59 -15.89 9.91 10.83
N ALA A 60 -14.83 9.14 11.12
CA ALA A 60 -14.90 7.68 11.10
C ALA A 60 -15.50 7.09 12.41
N PHE A 61 -15.65 7.89 13.46
CA PHE A 61 -15.91 7.41 14.82
C PHE A 61 -17.11 8.07 15.48
N CYS A 62 -17.78 7.34 16.39
CA CYS A 62 -18.85 7.87 17.22
C CYS A 62 -18.30 8.77 18.33
N LYS A 63 -19.19 9.50 19.02
CA LYS A 63 -18.81 10.47 20.08
C LYS A 63 -17.92 9.88 21.17
N GLU A 64 -18.14 8.62 21.55
CA GLU A 64 -17.36 7.91 22.58
C GLU A 64 -15.94 7.57 22.12
N HIS A 65 -15.75 7.37 20.81
CA HIS A 65 -14.48 6.97 20.20
C HIS A 65 -13.75 8.12 19.49
N MET A 66 -14.23 9.36 19.64
CA MET A 66 -13.58 10.55 19.07
C MET A 66 -12.36 11.04 19.86
N ASP A 67 -12.13 10.51 21.07
CA ASP A 67 -10.99 10.92 21.89
C ASP A 67 -9.66 10.46 21.28
N LYS A 68 -8.98 11.41 20.61
CA LYS A 68 -7.68 11.22 19.94
C LYS A 68 -6.55 10.78 20.87
N ASN A 69 -6.69 10.94 22.19
CA ASN A 69 -5.70 10.45 23.16
C ASN A 69 -5.92 8.98 23.51
N LYS A 70 -7.14 8.47 23.31
CA LYS A 70 -7.51 7.06 23.42
C LYS A 70 -7.54 6.33 22.07
N TYR A 71 -7.30 7.04 20.97
CA TYR A 71 -7.18 6.45 19.64
C TYR A 71 -6.11 5.33 19.64
N PRO A 72 -6.50 4.06 19.44
CA PRO A 72 -5.57 2.94 19.44
C PRO A 72 -4.67 2.91 18.19
N PHE A 73 -4.97 3.72 17.17
CA PHE A 73 -4.32 3.68 15.86
C PHE A 73 -2.96 4.39 15.78
N LYS A 74 -2.40 4.87 16.90
CA LYS A 74 -1.08 5.51 16.91
C LYS A 74 0.06 4.58 16.45
N THR A 75 -0.21 3.28 16.35
CA THR A 75 0.77 2.23 16.05
C THR A 75 0.73 1.67 14.63
N ILE A 76 -0.31 1.94 13.82
CA ILE A 76 -0.42 1.35 12.47
C ILE A 76 0.51 2.02 11.45
N LEU A 77 0.89 3.28 11.69
CA LEU A 77 1.79 4.02 10.82
C LEU A 77 3.23 3.49 10.97
N SER A 78 3.83 3.09 9.87
CA SER A 78 5.26 2.73 9.76
C SER A 78 6.20 3.94 9.80
N GLY A 79 5.67 5.15 9.58
CA GLY A 79 6.42 6.39 9.35
C GLY A 79 6.86 6.58 7.89
N SER A 80 6.41 5.73 6.97
CA SER A 80 6.69 5.81 5.53
C SER A 80 5.44 6.15 4.70
N GLU A 81 4.32 6.42 5.36
CA GLU A 81 3.06 6.76 4.71
C GLU A 81 3.17 8.05 3.90
N PRO A 82 2.58 8.09 2.69
CA PRO A 82 2.49 9.33 1.93
C PRO A 82 1.72 10.42 2.72
N PRO A 83 2.05 11.70 2.52
CA PRO A 83 1.20 12.77 3.00
C PRO A 83 -0.11 12.82 2.20
N TYR A 84 -1.21 13.16 2.86
CA TYR A 84 -2.46 13.46 2.18
C TYR A 84 -2.37 14.84 1.49
N THR A 85 -2.10 14.84 0.19
CA THR A 85 -1.90 16.07 -0.62
C THR A 85 -2.83 16.07 -1.84
N PRO A 86 -4.17 16.21 -1.65
CA PRO A 86 -5.13 16.14 -2.75
C PRO A 86 -4.83 17.14 -3.88
N ASP A 87 -4.28 18.31 -3.55
CA ASP A 87 -3.94 19.36 -4.52
C ASP A 87 -2.96 18.87 -5.60
N VAL A 88 -1.98 18.04 -5.24
CA VAL A 88 -1.02 17.45 -6.20
C VAL A 88 -1.74 16.61 -7.26
N TRP A 89 -2.83 15.95 -6.87
CA TRP A 89 -3.55 14.99 -7.71
C TRP A 89 -4.75 15.60 -8.43
N ASN A 90 -5.26 16.73 -7.93
CA ASN A 90 -6.50 17.35 -8.37
C ASN A 90 -6.28 18.69 -9.10
N ALA A 91 -5.12 19.34 -8.96
CA ALA A 91 -4.88 20.66 -9.55
C ALA A 91 -4.66 20.62 -11.07
N ASP A 92 -3.89 19.65 -11.58
CA ASP A 92 -3.70 19.48 -13.03
C ASP A 92 -4.70 18.43 -13.57
N PRO A 93 -5.61 18.81 -14.49
CA PRO A 93 -6.61 17.88 -15.02
C PRO A 93 -6.00 16.70 -15.78
N PHE A 94 -4.81 16.84 -16.36
CA PHE A 94 -4.12 15.73 -17.04
C PHE A 94 -3.50 14.77 -16.03
N ILE A 95 -2.92 15.28 -14.93
CA ILE A 95 -2.48 14.43 -13.82
C ILE A 95 -3.66 13.68 -13.23
N GLN A 96 -4.77 14.39 -13.00
CA GLN A 96 -6.01 13.81 -12.48
C GLN A 96 -6.56 12.70 -13.39
N LYS A 97 -6.45 12.87 -14.71
CA LYS A 97 -7.00 11.96 -15.73
C LYS A 97 -6.16 10.70 -15.95
N VAL A 98 -4.84 10.79 -15.89
CA VAL A 98 -3.96 9.64 -16.23
C VAL A 98 -3.56 8.77 -15.03
N HIS A 99 -3.77 9.24 -13.80
CA HIS A 99 -3.47 8.47 -12.60
C HIS A 99 -4.76 8.02 -11.94
N ASN A 100 -5.06 6.72 -11.91
CA ASN A 100 -6.25 6.18 -11.27
C ASN A 100 -6.01 5.80 -9.79
N CYS A 101 -6.95 5.04 -9.19
CA CYS A 101 -6.84 4.52 -7.82
C CYS A 101 -5.54 3.74 -7.57
N PHE A 102 -5.08 2.95 -8.55
CA PHE A 102 -3.88 2.13 -8.41
C PHE A 102 -2.62 3.00 -8.38
N ALA A 103 -2.47 3.90 -9.35
CA ALA A 103 -1.36 4.86 -9.40
C ALA A 103 -1.29 5.74 -8.14
N TYR A 104 -2.47 6.20 -7.70
CA TYR A 104 -2.63 6.94 -6.46
C TYR A 104 -2.18 6.12 -5.25
N ALA A 105 -2.64 4.88 -5.11
CA ALA A 105 -2.29 4.04 -3.97
C ALA A 105 -0.78 3.76 -3.88
N LEU A 106 -0.11 3.63 -5.04
CA LEU A 106 1.34 3.50 -5.17
C LEU A 106 2.11 4.81 -4.92
N ASN A 107 1.41 5.94 -4.82
CA ASN A 107 1.95 7.29 -4.68
C ASN A 107 2.90 7.66 -5.83
N ILE A 108 2.49 7.35 -7.06
CA ILE A 108 3.27 7.62 -8.27
C ILE A 108 2.56 8.65 -9.14
N VAL A 109 3.30 9.69 -9.51
CA VAL A 109 2.88 10.75 -10.43
C VAL A 109 3.85 10.79 -11.60
N SER A 110 3.34 10.77 -12.83
CA SER A 110 4.09 10.82 -14.08
C SER A 110 3.69 12.06 -14.87
N ASN A 111 4.53 13.10 -14.81
CA ASN A 111 4.33 14.31 -15.63
C ASN A 111 4.44 13.99 -17.13
N SER A 112 5.29 13.03 -17.51
CA SER A 112 5.41 12.59 -18.91
C SER A 112 4.12 11.95 -19.42
N LEU A 113 3.43 11.16 -18.59
CA LEU A 113 2.15 10.56 -18.96
C LEU A 113 1.05 11.63 -19.10
N ALA A 114 1.05 12.63 -18.22
CA ALA A 114 0.14 13.76 -18.32
C ALA A 114 0.39 14.59 -19.60
N GLU A 115 1.65 14.84 -19.95
CA GLU A 115 2.01 15.55 -21.18
C GLU A 115 1.70 14.73 -22.44
N GLU A 116 1.90 13.42 -22.40
CA GLU A 116 1.51 12.51 -23.50
C GLU A 116 -0.01 12.55 -23.72
N CYS A 117 -0.80 12.45 -22.65
CA CYS A 117 -2.26 12.61 -22.72
C CYS A 117 -2.67 14.01 -23.21
N ARG A 118 -1.92 15.06 -22.86
CA ARG A 118 -2.17 16.43 -23.34
C ARG A 118 -1.99 16.57 -24.84
N THR A 119 -0.87 16.05 -25.35
CA THR A 119 -0.40 16.22 -26.73
C THR A 119 -1.03 15.21 -27.69
N LYS A 120 -0.97 13.92 -27.35
CA LYS A 120 -1.45 12.83 -28.21
C LYS A 120 -2.91 12.44 -27.97
N LYS A 121 -3.53 12.97 -26.91
CA LYS A 121 -4.88 12.58 -26.44
C LYS A 121 -5.01 11.11 -26.01
N GLU A 122 -3.89 10.41 -25.84
CA GLU A 122 -3.82 9.05 -25.31
C GLU A 122 -3.64 9.09 -23.78
N CYS A 123 -4.71 8.79 -23.04
CA CYS A 123 -4.75 8.94 -21.59
C CYS A 123 -4.91 7.59 -20.90
N ASN A 124 -3.87 6.75 -21.03
CA ASN A 124 -3.85 5.43 -20.39
C ASN A 124 -3.65 5.55 -18.88
N THR A 125 -4.22 4.62 -18.13
CA THR A 125 -4.12 4.56 -16.67
C THR A 125 -3.53 3.22 -16.25
N HIS A 126 -2.79 3.20 -15.16
CA HIS A 126 -2.12 2.01 -14.65
C HIS A 126 -3.09 0.92 -14.19
N GLN A 127 -2.85 -0.32 -14.59
CA GLN A 127 -3.66 -1.47 -14.20
C GLN A 127 -2.84 -2.54 -13.46
N PRO A 128 -3.43 -3.24 -12.48
CA PRO A 128 -2.79 -4.38 -11.84
C PRO A 128 -2.65 -5.55 -12.84
N GLY A 129 -1.46 -6.11 -12.91
CA GLY A 129 -1.04 -7.15 -13.84
C GLY A 129 -0.41 -6.61 -15.12
N GLU A 130 -0.15 -5.31 -15.24
CA GLU A 130 0.56 -4.72 -16.39
C GLU A 130 1.97 -5.27 -16.52
N HIS A 131 2.72 -5.32 -15.42
CA HIS A 131 4.10 -5.81 -15.43
C HIS A 131 4.15 -7.32 -15.64
N ALA A 132 3.23 -8.05 -15.00
CA ALA A 132 3.07 -9.50 -15.20
C ALA A 132 2.51 -9.88 -16.59
N LYS A 133 2.06 -8.91 -17.40
CA LYS A 133 1.39 -9.10 -18.70
C LYS A 133 0.13 -9.97 -18.61
N TRP A 134 -0.67 -9.78 -17.58
CA TRP A 134 -1.90 -10.56 -17.35
C TRP A 134 -3.18 -9.82 -17.75
N LEU A 135 -3.10 -8.68 -18.44
CA LEU A 135 -4.27 -7.93 -18.87
C LEU A 135 -5.05 -8.62 -20.02
N PRO A 136 -6.38 -8.43 -20.13
CA PRO A 136 -7.23 -7.66 -19.24
C PRO A 136 -7.69 -8.41 -17.97
N MET A 137 -8.20 -7.61 -17.04
CA MET A 137 -9.05 -7.89 -15.88
C MET A 137 -10.32 -8.72 -16.00
N ASP A 138 -10.55 -9.72 -16.86
CA ASP A 138 -11.95 -10.12 -17.21
C ASP A 138 -12.88 -10.42 -16.00
N GLU A 139 -12.45 -11.29 -15.10
CA GLU A 139 -13.20 -11.63 -13.88
C GLU A 139 -12.63 -10.88 -12.65
N LYS A 140 -13.47 -10.08 -12.00
CA LYS A 140 -13.09 -9.20 -10.90
C LYS A 140 -13.34 -9.92 -9.58
N THR A 141 -12.37 -10.73 -9.16
CA THR A 141 -12.42 -11.44 -7.87
C THR A 141 -11.14 -11.16 -7.07
N CYS A 142 -11.23 -11.31 -5.75
CA CYS A 142 -10.06 -11.09 -4.89
C CYS A 142 -8.88 -11.99 -5.26
N PRO A 143 -9.06 -13.31 -5.54
CA PRO A 143 -7.95 -14.15 -6.00
C PRO A 143 -7.29 -13.64 -7.29
N ASN A 144 -8.08 -13.22 -8.28
CA ASN A 144 -7.54 -12.71 -9.55
C ASN A 144 -6.77 -11.40 -9.36
N LEU A 145 -7.32 -10.47 -8.56
CA LEU A 145 -6.65 -9.21 -8.24
C LEU A 145 -5.36 -9.42 -7.45
N ILE A 146 -5.40 -10.27 -6.42
CA ILE A 146 -4.23 -10.60 -5.58
C ILE A 146 -3.14 -11.26 -6.42
N GLY A 147 -3.50 -12.20 -7.29
CA GLY A 147 -2.53 -12.83 -8.20
C GLY A 147 -1.80 -11.78 -9.03
N ARG A 148 -2.53 -10.84 -9.62
CA ARG A 148 -1.98 -9.77 -10.48
C ARG A 148 -1.03 -8.84 -9.73
N ILE A 149 -1.41 -8.35 -8.56
CA ILE A 149 -0.54 -7.44 -7.80
C ILE A 149 0.74 -8.16 -7.34
N LEU A 150 0.65 -9.45 -6.96
CA LEU A 150 1.80 -10.25 -6.59
C LEU A 150 2.70 -10.60 -7.78
N GLY A 151 2.13 -10.66 -8.99
CA GLY A 151 2.89 -10.78 -10.23
C GLY A 151 3.60 -9.49 -10.64
N ASP A 152 3.03 -8.33 -10.28
CA ASP A 152 3.60 -7.03 -10.61
C ASP A 152 4.74 -6.61 -9.68
N ASP A 153 4.61 -6.85 -8.37
CA ASP A 153 5.60 -6.42 -7.40
C ASP A 153 5.50 -7.20 -6.06
N ALA A 154 6.42 -6.89 -5.14
CA ALA A 154 6.38 -7.38 -3.77
C ALA A 154 5.32 -6.64 -2.93
N TYR A 155 4.21 -7.32 -2.66
CA TYR A 155 3.18 -6.92 -1.69
C TYR A 155 3.22 -7.88 -0.49
N ILE A 156 3.17 -7.34 0.73
CA ILE A 156 3.23 -8.13 1.96
C ILE A 156 1.84 -8.13 2.61
N PRO A 157 1.11 -9.26 2.68
CA PRO A 157 -0.17 -9.33 3.37
C PRO A 157 -0.03 -8.94 4.86
N ILE A 158 -1.00 -8.18 5.37
CA ILE A 158 -0.98 -7.66 6.74
C ILE A 158 -2.40 -7.53 7.31
N GLY A 159 -2.56 -7.61 8.63
CA GLY A 159 -3.79 -7.24 9.32
C GLY A 159 -3.90 -5.72 9.55
N TYR A 160 -5.12 -5.22 9.71
CA TYR A 160 -5.37 -3.78 9.96
C TYR A 160 -4.60 -3.23 11.18
N GLU A 161 -4.54 -4.01 12.25
CA GLU A 161 -3.93 -3.63 13.53
C GLU A 161 -2.39 -3.80 13.53
N GLU A 162 -1.84 -4.43 12.49
CA GLU A 162 -0.39 -4.65 12.37
C GLU A 162 0.30 -3.44 11.73
N GLN A 163 1.55 -3.19 12.13
CA GLN A 163 2.37 -2.12 11.56
C GLN A 163 3.17 -2.62 10.36
N CYS A 164 3.15 -1.86 9.26
CA CYS A 164 3.99 -2.17 8.11
C CYS A 164 5.50 -2.06 8.41
N PRO A 165 6.36 -2.91 7.83
CA PRO A 165 7.81 -2.77 7.95
C PRO A 165 8.31 -1.37 7.54
N LYS A 166 9.40 -0.91 8.14
CA LYS A 166 10.01 0.39 7.81
C LYS A 166 10.30 0.50 6.31
N GLY A 167 9.96 1.64 5.72
CA GLY A 167 10.09 1.90 4.28
C GLY A 167 8.95 1.35 3.44
N THR A 168 7.92 0.78 4.05
CA THR A 168 6.69 0.32 3.38
C THR A 168 5.47 0.99 4.01
N SER A 169 4.32 1.05 3.33
CA SER A 169 3.08 1.50 3.96
C SER A 169 1.88 0.72 3.47
N MET A 170 0.79 0.79 4.24
CA MET A 170 -0.42 -0.03 4.00
C MET A 170 -1.25 0.51 2.83
N VAL A 171 -1.76 -0.41 2.03
CA VAL A 171 -2.84 -0.23 1.05
C VAL A 171 -3.92 -1.28 1.29
N ALA A 172 -5.14 -0.98 0.85
CA ALA A 172 -6.28 -1.88 0.94
C ALA A 172 -6.91 -2.09 -0.43
N PHE A 173 -7.30 -3.32 -0.73
CA PHE A 173 -7.97 -3.67 -1.98
C PHE A 173 -9.41 -4.07 -1.72
N ILE A 174 -10.32 -3.50 -2.51
CA ILE A 174 -11.74 -3.84 -2.51
C ILE A 174 -12.24 -4.05 -3.94
N ILE A 175 -13.33 -4.79 -4.11
CA ILE A 175 -13.87 -5.16 -5.42
C ILE A 175 -15.39 -4.97 -5.46
N ASP A 176 -15.85 -4.47 -6.60
CA ASP A 176 -17.19 -4.67 -7.15
C ASP A 176 -17.05 -5.78 -8.21
N THR A 177 -17.52 -7.00 -7.89
CA THR A 177 -17.28 -8.18 -8.73
C THR A 177 -17.90 -8.08 -10.12
N LYS A 178 -18.83 -7.14 -10.31
CA LYS A 178 -19.49 -6.91 -11.59
C LYS A 178 -18.79 -5.89 -12.45
N ARG A 179 -17.97 -5.01 -11.87
CA ARG A 179 -17.56 -3.78 -12.57
C ARG A 179 -16.10 -3.43 -12.40
N ASP A 180 -15.57 -3.45 -11.17
CA ASP A 180 -14.34 -2.71 -10.89
C ASP A 180 -13.56 -3.24 -9.68
N TYR A 181 -12.27 -2.92 -9.64
CA TYR A 181 -11.45 -3.02 -8.45
C TYR A 181 -11.14 -1.62 -7.92
N HIS A 182 -10.84 -1.52 -6.63
CA HIS A 182 -10.46 -0.25 -6.05
C HIS A 182 -9.38 -0.41 -5.01
N VAL A 183 -8.53 0.62 -4.92
CA VAL A 183 -7.35 0.61 -4.05
C VAL A 183 -7.32 1.87 -3.23
N LEU A 184 -7.18 1.68 -1.92
CA LEU A 184 -7.01 2.76 -0.95
C LEU A 184 -5.60 2.70 -0.39
N ARG A 185 -5.06 3.84 0.03
CA ARG A 185 -3.78 3.90 0.76
C ARG A 185 -3.98 4.55 2.12
N LEU A 186 -3.23 4.07 3.10
CA LEU A 186 -3.10 4.74 4.39
C LEU A 186 -2.14 5.91 4.25
N ASP A 187 -2.60 7.12 4.56
CA ASP A 187 -1.78 8.32 4.61
C ASP A 187 -1.26 8.60 6.02
N ASN A 188 -0.32 9.55 6.14
CA ASN A 188 0.24 10.00 7.41
C ASN A 188 -0.79 10.68 8.35
N THR A 189 -2.02 10.88 7.88
CA THR A 189 -3.14 11.41 8.65
C THR A 189 -3.81 10.36 9.54
N HIS A 190 -3.40 9.08 9.44
CA HIS A 190 -4.05 7.90 10.06
C HIS A 190 -5.38 7.51 9.42
N TYR A 191 -5.72 8.09 8.27
CA TYR A 191 -6.89 7.72 7.50
C TYR A 191 -6.48 7.18 6.14
N PHE A 192 -7.31 6.28 5.62
CA PHE A 192 -7.24 5.87 4.24
C PHE A 192 -7.81 6.95 3.33
N SER A 193 -7.18 7.11 2.18
CA SER A 193 -7.68 7.94 1.09
C SER A 193 -7.64 7.17 -0.22
N HIS A 194 -8.40 7.67 -1.19
CA HIS A 194 -8.57 7.01 -2.47
C HIS A 194 -8.93 7.99 -3.58
N LYS A 195 -9.01 7.46 -4.81
CA LYS A 195 -9.35 8.20 -6.03
C LYS A 195 -10.27 7.35 -6.90
N GLY A 196 -11.53 7.74 -7.07
CA GLY A 196 -12.48 6.99 -7.90
C GLY A 196 -12.17 7.16 -9.40
N GLY A 197 -11.44 6.22 -9.99
CA GLY A 197 -10.99 6.32 -11.39
C GLY A 197 -10.24 7.63 -11.66
N GLN A 198 -10.77 8.46 -12.56
CA GLN A 198 -10.24 9.79 -12.90
C GLN A 198 -10.81 10.92 -12.02
N GLY A 199 -11.76 10.63 -11.12
CA GLY A 199 -12.36 11.59 -10.19
C GLY A 199 -11.38 12.08 -9.12
N PRO A 200 -11.71 13.13 -8.34
CA PRO A 200 -10.76 13.73 -7.39
C PRO A 200 -10.37 12.78 -6.24
N VAL A 201 -9.19 13.01 -5.68
CA VAL A 201 -8.72 12.35 -4.45
C VAL A 201 -9.55 12.78 -3.24
N THR A 202 -9.91 11.83 -2.38
CA THR A 202 -10.69 12.06 -1.15
C THR A 202 -10.28 11.11 -0.02
N ASP A 203 -10.38 11.57 1.23
CA ASP A 203 -10.28 10.74 2.45
C ASP A 203 -11.65 10.25 2.94
N LYS A 204 -12.71 10.48 2.15
CA LYS A 204 -14.10 10.20 2.50
C LYS A 204 -14.65 8.96 1.80
N ASP A 205 -15.50 8.26 2.53
CA ASP A 205 -16.31 7.15 2.06
C ASP A 205 -17.56 7.64 1.28
N ALA A 206 -18.38 6.72 0.79
CA ALA A 206 -19.57 7.05 0.01
C ALA A 206 -20.64 7.80 0.82
N LYS A 207 -20.60 7.76 2.17
CA LYS A 207 -21.47 8.53 3.07
C LYS A 207 -20.86 9.87 3.51
N GLY A 208 -19.63 10.19 3.08
CA GLY A 208 -18.95 11.44 3.42
C GLY A 208 -18.15 11.37 4.73
N ASN A 209 -17.98 10.19 5.31
CA ASN A 209 -17.22 9.98 6.55
C ASN A 209 -15.76 9.66 6.24
N ARG A 210 -14.84 9.98 7.15
CA ARG A 210 -13.45 9.53 7.01
C ARG A 210 -13.33 8.00 7.03
N ILE A 211 -12.25 7.48 6.46
CA ILE A 211 -11.98 6.04 6.38
C ILE A 211 -10.83 5.70 7.32
N ALA A 212 -11.12 5.11 8.47
CA ALA A 212 -10.12 4.55 9.38
C ALA A 212 -9.89 3.06 9.10
N ASP A 213 -10.97 2.26 9.02
CA ASP A 213 -10.93 0.84 8.66
C ASP A 213 -11.76 0.62 7.39
N VAL A 214 -11.11 0.21 6.31
CA VAL A 214 -11.74 -0.04 5.01
C VAL A 214 -12.81 -1.14 5.10
N ARG A 215 -12.71 -2.07 6.05
CA ARG A 215 -13.72 -3.13 6.23
C ARG A 215 -15.05 -2.60 6.79
N LEU A 216 -15.01 -1.45 7.46
CA LEU A 216 -16.14 -0.88 8.20
C LEU A 216 -16.68 0.42 7.57
N ALA A 217 -16.02 0.93 6.54
CA ALA A 217 -16.44 2.12 5.80
C ALA A 217 -17.45 1.79 4.69
N ASN A 218 -18.13 2.82 4.16
CA ASN A 218 -19.14 2.65 3.13
C ASN A 218 -18.61 2.93 1.72
N PHE A 219 -18.76 1.98 0.80
CA PHE A 219 -18.33 2.09 -0.60
C PHE A 219 -19.46 1.83 -1.60
N ASP A 220 -20.71 2.14 -1.23
CA ASP A 220 -21.83 2.18 -2.16
C ASP A 220 -21.95 3.55 -2.84
N TYR A 221 -21.33 3.66 -4.01
CA TYR A 221 -21.39 4.83 -4.89
C TYR A 221 -22.54 4.72 -5.91
N SER A 222 -23.38 3.69 -5.85
CA SER A 222 -24.46 3.48 -6.82
C SER A 222 -25.43 4.66 -6.87
N LYS A 223 -25.62 5.34 -5.73
CA LYS A 223 -26.52 6.49 -5.59
C LYS A 223 -25.91 7.82 -6.00
N LYS A 224 -24.63 7.87 -6.38
CA LYS A 224 -23.91 9.08 -6.79
C LYS A 224 -23.69 9.19 -8.30
N GLY A 225 -24.36 8.34 -9.09
CA GLY A 225 -24.28 8.34 -10.55
C GLY A 225 -23.26 7.35 -11.13
N ASP A 226 -22.31 6.87 -10.33
CA ASP A 226 -21.24 5.99 -10.82
C ASP A 226 -21.66 4.52 -10.95
N GLN A 227 -22.80 4.11 -10.37
CA GLN A 227 -23.29 2.71 -10.33
C GLN A 227 -22.29 1.70 -9.72
N LEU A 228 -21.28 2.15 -8.97
CA LEU A 228 -20.23 1.30 -8.40
C LEU A 228 -20.59 0.84 -6.97
N TYR A 229 -20.44 -0.44 -6.70
CA TYR A 229 -20.78 -1.05 -5.42
C TYR A 229 -19.66 -1.99 -4.94
N TYR A 230 -18.68 -1.43 -4.24
CA TYR A 230 -17.57 -2.23 -3.72
C TYR A 230 -17.99 -2.89 -2.41
N ASN A 231 -18.17 -4.21 -2.44
CA ASN A 231 -18.64 -4.99 -1.29
C ASN A 231 -17.75 -6.18 -0.95
N HIS A 232 -16.67 -6.41 -1.68
CA HIS A 232 -15.70 -7.47 -1.39
C HIS A 232 -14.40 -6.85 -0.90
N PHE A 233 -14.00 -7.15 0.33
CA PHE A 233 -12.71 -6.76 0.88
C PHE A 233 -11.67 -7.85 0.60
N CYS A 234 -10.60 -7.50 -0.12
CA CYS A 234 -9.59 -8.46 -0.55
C CYS A 234 -8.34 -8.52 0.35
N GLY A 235 -8.17 -7.55 1.25
CA GLY A 235 -7.08 -7.55 2.21
C GLY A 235 -6.30 -6.25 2.27
N TYR A 236 -5.47 -6.16 3.32
CA TYR A 236 -4.45 -5.13 3.47
C TYR A 236 -3.08 -5.67 3.06
N PHE A 237 -2.28 -4.80 2.45
CA PHE A 237 -0.93 -5.13 2.02
C PHE A 237 0.02 -3.98 2.29
N CYS A 238 1.26 -4.29 2.70
CA CYS A 238 2.34 -3.31 2.73
C CYS A 238 3.05 -3.26 1.38
N ILE A 239 3.29 -2.04 0.90
CA ILE A 239 4.03 -1.78 -0.34
C ILE A 239 5.22 -0.88 -0.08
N SER A 240 6.32 -1.12 -0.80
CA SER A 240 7.54 -0.33 -0.65
C SER A 240 7.35 1.13 -1.07
N ARG A 241 7.75 2.06 -0.20
CA ARG A 241 7.75 3.49 -0.47
C ARG A 241 9.13 4.02 -0.86
N SER A 242 10.13 3.16 -1.02
CA SER A 242 11.49 3.54 -1.44
C SER A 242 11.80 3.26 -2.91
N LYS A 243 11.04 2.39 -3.60
CA LYS A 243 11.27 2.06 -5.02
C LYS A 243 10.17 2.60 -5.95
N VAL A 244 10.48 2.75 -7.23
CA VAL A 244 9.46 2.91 -8.27
C VAL A 244 8.88 1.53 -8.54
N HIS A 245 7.55 1.41 -8.55
CA HIS A 245 6.86 0.13 -8.74
C HIS A 245 6.88 -0.29 -10.22
N ALA A 246 7.08 -1.58 -10.47
CA ALA A 246 7.27 -2.11 -11.83
C ALA A 246 6.01 -1.96 -12.71
N ALA A 247 4.83 -1.90 -12.11
CA ALA A 247 3.56 -1.63 -12.78
C ALA A 247 3.42 -0.19 -13.34
N VAL A 248 4.45 0.66 -13.21
CA VAL A 248 4.39 2.08 -13.62
C VAL A 248 5.61 2.46 -14.49
N SER A 249 6.03 1.58 -15.39
CA SER A 249 7.29 1.67 -16.15
C SER A 249 7.45 2.88 -17.10
N ARG A 250 6.53 3.86 -17.12
CA ARG A 250 6.64 5.11 -17.89
C ARG A 250 6.77 6.36 -17.00
N GLY A 251 7.98 6.60 -16.47
CA GLY A 251 8.38 7.94 -15.99
C GLY A 251 7.76 8.43 -14.68
N GLY A 252 7.26 7.54 -13.83
CA GLY A 252 6.70 7.92 -12.53
C GLY A 252 7.73 8.42 -11.51
N TYR A 253 7.50 9.58 -10.91
CA TYR A 253 8.21 10.07 -9.73
C TYR A 253 7.26 10.11 -8.52
N LYS A 254 7.84 10.26 -7.32
CA LYS A 254 7.08 10.41 -6.07
C LYS A 254 6.96 11.89 -5.74
N PRO A 255 5.74 12.44 -5.56
CA PRO A 255 5.59 13.82 -5.13
C PRO A 255 6.36 14.08 -3.83
N SER A 256 7.19 15.12 -3.82
CA SER A 256 7.99 15.48 -2.65
C SER A 256 7.14 16.22 -1.62
N GLY A 257 6.71 15.51 -0.57
CA GLY A 257 6.34 16.07 0.73
C GLY A 257 7.14 15.47 1.89
N TYR A 258 8.00 14.49 1.59
CA TYR A 258 8.85 13.79 2.55
C TYR A 258 10.25 14.42 2.55
N LYS A 259 10.61 15.13 3.62
CA LYS A 259 12.02 15.27 4.00
C LYS A 259 12.37 14.04 4.82
N PRO A 260 13.17 13.08 4.33
CA PRO A 260 13.75 12.07 5.21
C PRO A 260 14.45 12.85 6.32
N ARG A 261 14.19 12.50 7.59
CA ARG A 261 15.05 12.96 8.68
C ARG A 261 16.47 12.59 8.25
N SER A 262 17.27 13.60 7.89
CA SER A 262 18.64 13.39 7.46
C SER A 262 19.30 12.50 8.50
N ARG A 263 19.98 11.44 8.05
CA ARG A 263 20.87 10.68 8.91
C ARG A 263 21.83 11.68 9.52
N ARG A 264 21.59 12.09 10.76
CA ARG A 264 22.58 12.80 11.56
C ARG A 264 23.69 11.78 11.71
N THR A 265 24.68 11.85 10.84
CA THR A 265 25.92 11.09 10.96
C THR A 265 26.45 11.43 12.34
N ARG A 266 26.28 10.50 13.28
CA ARG A 266 26.99 10.54 14.54
C ARG A 266 28.45 10.46 14.12
N ARG A 267 29.14 11.61 14.07
CA ARG A 267 30.60 11.66 14.03
C ARG A 267 31.06 10.79 15.19
N VAL A 268 31.53 9.60 14.87
CA VAL A 268 32.27 8.77 15.81
C VAL A 268 33.50 9.60 16.15
N ARG A 269 33.49 10.25 17.32
CA ARG A 269 34.70 10.81 17.90
C ARG A 269 35.58 9.61 18.21
N HIS A 270 36.60 9.38 17.37
CA HIS A 270 37.69 8.50 17.70
C HIS A 270 38.37 9.04 18.96
N PHE A 271 38.03 8.48 20.12
CA PHE A 271 38.86 8.56 21.30
C PHE A 271 40.12 7.74 21.01
N ARG A 272 41.19 8.40 20.57
CA ARG A 272 42.52 7.80 20.55
C ARG A 272 42.95 7.59 22.00
N ARG A 273 43.00 6.32 22.38
CA ARG A 273 43.51 5.80 23.65
C ARG A 273 44.95 6.27 23.85
N LEU A 274 45.19 6.77 25.07
CA LEU A 274 46.50 7.09 25.63
C LEU A 274 47.46 5.91 25.46
N THR A 275 48.58 6.12 24.77
CA THR A 275 49.77 5.28 24.91
C THR A 275 50.73 5.97 25.87
N ARG A 276 50.84 5.38 27.06
CA ARG A 276 51.93 5.58 28.02
C ARG A 276 53.26 5.25 27.33
N GLY A 277 54.21 6.17 27.39
CA GLY A 277 55.59 5.96 26.95
C GLY A 277 56.53 6.81 27.81
N SER A 278 56.88 6.25 28.97
CA SER A 278 57.87 6.78 29.92
C SER A 278 59.22 7.04 29.24
N LYS A 279 59.75 8.25 29.39
CA LYS A 279 61.19 8.54 29.21
C LYS A 279 61.75 9.00 30.54
N THR A 280 62.15 8.05 31.37
CA THR A 280 63.02 8.32 32.52
C THR A 280 64.47 8.13 32.09
N LYS A 281 65.26 9.22 32.16
CA LYS A 281 66.71 9.23 32.04
C LYS A 281 67.31 8.33 33.12
N LEU A 282 68.13 7.33 32.75
CA LEU A 282 69.05 6.69 33.68
C LEU A 282 70.49 7.15 33.37
N ARG A 283 71.13 7.65 34.44
CA ARG A 283 72.45 8.25 34.48
C ARG A 283 73.47 7.13 34.77
N LEU A 284 74.51 7.02 33.94
CA LEU A 284 75.69 6.21 34.22
C LEU A 284 76.44 6.75 35.45
N ARG A 285 76.67 5.90 36.45
CA ARG A 285 77.88 5.90 37.28
C ARG A 285 78.21 4.46 37.71
N ARG A 286 79.34 3.97 37.21
CA ARG A 286 80.07 2.81 37.74
C ARG A 286 80.72 3.23 39.05
N SER A 287 80.52 2.46 40.11
CA SER A 287 81.36 2.42 41.31
C SER A 287 82.48 1.40 41.06
N GLY A 288 83.71 1.76 41.43
CA GLY A 288 84.90 0.93 41.28
C GLY A 288 84.91 -0.30 42.19
N ASN A 289 85.46 -1.38 41.67
CA ASN A 289 86.69 -2.02 42.13
C ASN A 289 87.30 -2.77 40.93
#